data_AF-A0A9X7A418-F1
#
_entry.id   AF-A0A9X7A418-F1
#
_cell.length_a   1.000
_cell.length_b   1.000
_cell.length_c   1.000
_cell.angle_alpha   90.00
_cell.angle_beta   90.00
_cell.angle_gamma   90.00
#
_symmetry.space_group_name_H-M   'P 1'
#
loop_
_entity.id
_entity.type
_entity.pdbx_description
1 polymer ?
#
loop_
_entity_poly.entity_id
_entity_poly.type
_entity_poly.pdbx_seq_one_letter_code
_entity_poly.pdbx_strand_id
1 'polypeptide(L)'
;MNHYFFQKRNKIYTGIFFILGFNIKEESFLVGLKKENDILQMGSFSNGLSEEEKRILIKAIEANKKSKKGNIKFVEPGICIELEFQSIENNQLTNAKFISFQLKHAWNECTWDGLLLSNLNLEEELTLTSPEKVIWKDPYINKESFVSYLAQISTFMLPFLKNRLLTSIRFPNGIDGESFFQKNCPDYAPGFIKTEEHEGNNFIICNDVSTLLWLGNQLAIEYHIPFQTYKADNPIEIVFDLDPPNADAFHLAIKAALEMKLIFDSFQIKSYPKVSGSKGIQIHIPIKENSLTYDETRIFTSFIAHYLIEKFPDDFTIERFKKNRGNRLYIDYVQHAKGKTIICPYSTRGKGKPTVATPLFWDEVNDQLKIETFTIPFVLKRLENSSCPMNGYFDQENISLIDLISKIKENESK
;
A
#
# COMPACT_ATOMS: atom_id res chain seq x y z
N MET A 1 -0.08 -16.02 -12.43
CA MET A 1 0.27 -14.69 -11.90
C MET A 1 0.86 -13.92 -13.06
N ASN A 2 0.14 -12.92 -13.58
CA ASN A 2 0.69 -12.01 -14.57
C ASN A 2 1.49 -10.95 -13.82
N HIS A 3 2.82 -11.06 -13.85
CA HIS A 3 3.70 -10.13 -13.15
C HIS A 3 3.83 -8.84 -13.97
N TYR A 4 2.86 -7.94 -13.85
CA TYR A 4 2.80 -6.66 -14.58
C TYR A 4 4.08 -5.82 -14.49
N PHE A 5 4.90 -6.02 -13.45
CA PHE A 5 6.18 -5.34 -13.25
C PHE A 5 7.22 -5.60 -14.34
N PHE A 6 7.30 -6.83 -14.86
CA PHE A 6 8.35 -7.27 -15.78
C PHE A 6 7.83 -7.49 -17.20
N GLN A 7 6.97 -6.60 -17.69
CA GLN A 7 6.35 -6.71 -19.02
C GLN A 7 6.51 -5.44 -19.89
N LYS A 8 7.30 -4.45 -19.44
CA LYS A 8 7.53 -3.23 -20.22
C LYS A 8 8.37 -3.53 -21.47
N ARG A 9 7.83 -3.19 -22.64
CA ARG A 9 8.53 -3.30 -23.93
C ARG A 9 9.86 -2.54 -23.90
N ASN A 10 10.90 -3.13 -24.48
CA ASN A 10 12.26 -2.58 -24.63
C ASN A 10 13.00 -2.26 -23.32
N LYS A 11 12.55 -2.77 -22.16
CA LYS A 11 13.31 -2.69 -20.92
C LYS A 11 14.11 -3.98 -20.73
N ILE A 12 15.38 -3.85 -20.33
CA ILE A 12 16.20 -4.95 -19.84
C ILE A 12 16.17 -4.88 -18.32
N TYR A 13 15.94 -6.03 -17.69
CA TYR A 13 15.94 -6.19 -16.25
C TYR A 13 17.16 -7.02 -15.85
N THR A 14 17.67 -6.79 -14.65
CA THR A 14 18.75 -7.60 -14.08
C THR A 14 18.32 -8.17 -12.74
N GLY A 15 18.85 -9.33 -12.36
CA GLY A 15 18.47 -9.96 -11.11
C GLY A 15 19.44 -11.04 -10.70
N ILE A 16 19.51 -11.29 -9.39
CA ILE A 16 20.29 -12.39 -8.84
C ILE A 16 19.34 -13.59 -8.60
N PHE A 17 19.74 -14.74 -9.12
CA PHE A 17 19.02 -16.00 -9.06
C PHE A 17 19.94 -17.10 -8.55
N PHE A 18 19.39 -18.18 -8.00
CA PHE A 18 20.18 -19.37 -7.69
C PHE A 18 19.93 -20.50 -8.68
N ILE A 19 20.96 -21.32 -8.91
CA ILE A 19 20.89 -22.52 -9.75
C ILE A 19 20.06 -23.60 -9.05
N LEU A 20 19.12 -24.19 -9.78
CA LEU A 20 18.31 -25.33 -9.37
C LEU A 20 18.76 -26.65 -10.01
N GLY A 21 19.43 -26.57 -11.16
CA GLY A 21 19.89 -27.75 -11.86
C GLY A 21 20.33 -27.50 -13.30
N PHE A 22 20.59 -28.59 -14.00
CA PHE A 22 21.03 -28.59 -15.40
C PHE A 22 20.18 -29.56 -16.23
N ASN A 23 19.60 -29.06 -17.32
CA ASN A 23 18.91 -29.86 -18.33
C ASN A 23 19.91 -30.31 -19.39
N ILE A 24 20.18 -31.61 -19.42
CA ILE A 24 21.17 -32.23 -20.32
C ILE A 24 20.73 -32.13 -21.78
N LYS A 25 19.42 -32.20 -22.06
CA LYS A 25 18.91 -32.24 -23.44
C LYS A 25 18.95 -30.87 -24.10
N GLU A 26 18.64 -29.82 -23.35
CA GLU A 26 18.59 -28.43 -23.83
C GLU A 26 19.91 -27.70 -23.58
N GLU A 27 20.86 -28.33 -22.90
CA GLU A 27 22.10 -27.72 -22.40
C GLU A 27 21.87 -26.39 -21.67
N SER A 28 20.80 -26.33 -20.87
CA SER A 28 20.34 -25.15 -20.16
C SER A 28 20.39 -25.33 -18.64
N PHE A 29 20.57 -24.24 -17.91
CA PHE A 29 20.61 -24.22 -16.45
C PHE A 29 19.29 -23.71 -15.89
N LEU A 30 18.66 -24.49 -15.01
CA LEU A 30 17.45 -24.07 -14.32
C LEU A 30 17.80 -23.10 -13.20
N VAL A 31 16.99 -22.07 -13.05
CA VAL A 31 17.18 -21.03 -12.04
C VAL A 31 15.92 -20.81 -11.22
N GLY A 32 16.10 -20.32 -10.01
CA GLY A 32 15.00 -19.97 -9.13
C GLY A 32 15.30 -18.77 -8.26
N LEU A 33 14.25 -18.34 -7.58
CA LEU A 33 14.27 -17.33 -6.53
C LEU A 33 13.38 -17.79 -5.38
N LYS A 34 13.55 -17.18 -4.22
CA LYS A 34 12.71 -17.42 -3.06
C LYS A 34 11.49 -16.49 -3.10
N LYS A 35 10.30 -17.04 -2.92
CA LYS A 35 9.08 -16.27 -2.70
C LYS A 35 8.43 -16.79 -1.42
N GLU A 36 8.34 -15.94 -0.41
CA GLU A 36 7.92 -16.35 0.95
C GLU A 36 8.81 -17.50 1.46
N ASN A 37 8.25 -18.68 1.71
CA ASN A 37 8.99 -19.88 2.14
C ASN A 37 9.23 -20.88 1.00
N ASP A 38 8.74 -20.57 -0.21
CA ASP A 38 8.83 -21.47 -1.36
C ASP A 38 9.96 -21.06 -2.31
N ILE A 39 10.45 -22.06 -3.04
CA ILE A 39 11.35 -21.86 -4.16
C ILE A 39 10.52 -21.76 -5.44
N LEU A 40 10.58 -20.61 -6.08
CA LEU A 40 9.95 -20.36 -7.37
C LEU A 40 10.97 -20.62 -8.47
N GLN A 41 10.75 -21.66 -9.28
CA GLN A 41 11.54 -21.90 -10.49
C GLN A 41 11.18 -20.83 -11.54
N MET A 42 12.20 -20.14 -12.06
CA MET A 42 12.08 -19.00 -12.97
C MET A 42 12.43 -19.36 -14.42
N GLY A 43 12.38 -20.64 -14.78
CA GLY A 43 12.80 -21.13 -16.10
C GLY A 43 14.28 -21.46 -16.15
N SER A 44 14.92 -21.17 -17.29
CA SER A 44 16.31 -21.55 -17.54
C SER A 44 17.04 -20.57 -18.46
N PHE A 45 18.37 -20.60 -18.44
CA PHE A 45 19.23 -19.86 -19.37
C PHE A 45 20.32 -20.77 -19.96
N SER A 46 20.82 -20.41 -21.13
CA SER A 46 21.95 -21.09 -21.81
C SER A 46 22.95 -20.11 -22.43
N ASN A 47 22.60 -18.82 -22.50
CA ASN A 47 23.39 -17.79 -23.17
C ASN A 47 24.22 -16.99 -22.17
N GLY A 48 25.33 -16.41 -22.64
CA GLY A 48 26.16 -15.46 -21.88
C GLY A 48 27.35 -16.09 -21.13
N LEU A 49 27.31 -17.39 -20.87
CA LEU A 49 28.46 -18.12 -20.32
C LEU A 49 29.53 -18.34 -21.41
N SER A 50 30.80 -18.20 -21.05
CA SER A 50 31.90 -18.78 -21.82
C SER A 50 31.91 -20.31 -21.71
N GLU A 51 32.58 -20.98 -22.66
CA GLU A 51 32.73 -22.44 -22.65
C GLU A 51 33.48 -22.96 -21.41
N GLU A 52 34.34 -22.15 -20.81
CA GLU A 52 35.01 -22.49 -19.55
C GLU A 52 34.03 -22.41 -18.38
N GLU A 53 33.31 -21.31 -18.23
CA GLU A 53 32.31 -21.13 -17.16
C GLU A 53 31.21 -22.17 -17.23
N LYS A 54 30.70 -22.48 -18.43
CA LYS A 54 29.71 -23.54 -18.66
C LYS A 54 30.24 -24.89 -18.16
N ARG A 55 31.48 -25.25 -18.50
CA ARG A 55 32.11 -26.51 -18.04
C ARG A 55 32.30 -26.53 -16.52
N ILE A 56 32.72 -25.43 -15.91
CA ILE A 56 32.89 -25.33 -14.46
C ILE A 56 31.55 -25.51 -13.75
N LEU A 57 30.49 -24.82 -14.21
CA LEU A 57 29.17 -24.89 -13.62
C LEU A 57 28.56 -26.30 -13.74
N ILE A 58 28.70 -26.95 -14.89
CA ILE A 58 28.25 -28.35 -15.08
C ILE A 58 28.99 -29.28 -14.10
N LYS A 59 30.31 -29.16 -13.96
CA LYS A 59 31.09 -29.96 -13.00
C LYS A 59 30.64 -29.73 -11.56
N ALA A 60 30.38 -28.47 -11.18
CA ALA A 60 29.89 -28.14 -9.85
C ALA A 60 28.51 -28.77 -9.58
N ILE A 61 27.62 -28.75 -10.56
CA ILE A 61 26.30 -29.39 -10.49
C ILE A 61 26.42 -30.91 -10.39
N GLU A 62 27.34 -31.52 -11.14
CA GLU A 62 27.58 -32.96 -11.08
C GLU A 62 28.12 -33.42 -9.74
N ALA A 63 29.05 -32.65 -9.16
CA ALA A 63 29.63 -32.95 -7.85
C ALA A 63 28.61 -32.82 -6.70
N ASN A 64 27.65 -31.90 -6.80
CA ASN A 64 26.67 -31.60 -5.76
C ASN A 64 25.25 -32.10 -6.08
N LYS A 65 25.14 -33.01 -7.05
CA LYS A 65 23.85 -33.53 -7.53
C LYS A 65 23.08 -34.22 -6.41
N LYS A 66 21.87 -33.74 -6.13
CA LYS A 66 20.95 -34.39 -5.19
C LYS A 66 20.07 -35.44 -5.85
N SER A 67 19.56 -35.15 -7.05
CA SER A 67 18.64 -36.07 -7.75
C SER A 67 18.73 -35.92 -9.27
N LYS A 68 18.12 -36.87 -10.00
CA LYS A 68 17.93 -36.80 -11.44
C LYS A 68 16.49 -37.19 -11.77
N LYS A 69 15.79 -36.36 -12.53
CA LYS A 69 14.45 -36.69 -13.06
C LYS A 69 14.45 -36.44 -14.56
N GLY A 70 14.29 -37.49 -15.35
CA GLY A 70 14.45 -37.43 -16.80
C GLY A 70 15.83 -36.88 -17.19
N ASN A 71 15.83 -35.77 -17.95
CA ASN A 71 17.04 -35.11 -18.44
C ASN A 71 17.59 -34.03 -17.50
N ILE A 72 16.98 -33.83 -16.34
CA ILE A 72 17.37 -32.76 -15.41
C ILE A 72 18.14 -33.34 -14.23
N LYS A 73 19.33 -32.80 -13.97
CA LYS A 73 20.12 -33.01 -12.74
C LYS A 73 19.83 -31.87 -11.78
N PHE A 74 19.21 -32.16 -10.63
CA PHE A 74 18.87 -31.15 -9.62
C PHE A 74 19.95 -31.06 -8.53
N VAL A 75 20.13 -29.85 -8.01
CA VAL A 75 21.03 -29.52 -6.90
C VAL A 75 20.27 -28.74 -5.84
N GLU A 76 20.81 -28.71 -4.62
CA GLU A 76 20.35 -27.75 -3.62
C GLU A 76 20.77 -26.33 -4.03
N PRO A 77 19.94 -25.30 -3.74
CA PRO A 77 20.32 -23.91 -3.92
C PRO A 77 21.63 -23.57 -3.21
N GLY A 78 22.52 -22.87 -3.90
CA GLY A 78 23.81 -22.47 -3.32
C GLY A 78 24.73 -21.72 -4.28
N ILE A 79 24.56 -21.92 -5.59
CA ILE A 79 25.28 -21.13 -6.60
C ILE A 79 24.36 -20.00 -7.05
N CYS A 80 24.74 -18.76 -6.73
CA CYS A 80 24.04 -17.55 -7.14
C CYS A 80 24.68 -16.93 -8.37
N ILE A 81 23.85 -16.43 -9.28
CA ILE A 81 24.25 -15.82 -10.54
C ILE A 81 23.41 -14.58 -10.82
N GLU A 82 23.99 -13.63 -11.53
CA GLU A 82 23.28 -12.49 -12.07
C GLU A 82 22.87 -12.76 -13.51
N LEU A 83 21.61 -12.48 -13.84
CA LEU A 83 21.04 -12.62 -15.17
C LEU A 83 20.46 -11.29 -15.65
N GLU A 84 20.67 -10.96 -16.92
CA GLU A 84 19.80 -10.03 -17.65
C GLU A 84 18.65 -10.78 -18.31
N PHE A 85 17.47 -10.19 -18.36
CA PHE A 85 16.28 -10.75 -19.00
C PHE A 85 15.33 -9.65 -19.51
N GLN A 86 14.39 -10.00 -20.39
CA GLN A 86 13.47 -9.03 -21.01
C GLN A 86 12.08 -9.00 -20.36
N SER A 87 11.54 -10.15 -19.96
CA SER A 87 10.25 -10.23 -19.29
C SER A 87 10.15 -11.49 -18.43
N ILE A 88 9.12 -11.54 -17.58
CA ILE A 88 8.75 -12.73 -16.82
C ILE A 88 7.34 -13.15 -17.23
N GLU A 89 7.22 -14.33 -17.83
CA GLU A 89 5.95 -14.87 -18.34
C GLU A 89 5.74 -16.27 -17.78
N ASN A 90 4.63 -16.50 -17.07
CA ASN A 90 4.33 -17.80 -16.44
C ASN A 90 5.50 -18.36 -15.60
N ASN A 91 6.18 -17.50 -14.85
CA ASN A 91 7.40 -17.81 -14.09
C ASN A 91 8.56 -18.31 -14.97
N GLN A 92 8.69 -17.81 -16.19
CA GLN A 92 9.83 -18.04 -17.06
C GLN A 92 10.47 -16.70 -17.45
N LEU A 93 11.77 -16.59 -17.24
CA LEU A 93 12.57 -15.48 -17.76
C LEU A 93 12.65 -15.59 -19.29
N THR A 94 12.34 -14.51 -20.00
CA THR A 94 12.51 -14.45 -21.45
C THR A 94 13.86 -13.83 -21.80
N ASN A 95 14.54 -14.40 -22.81
CA ASN A 95 15.85 -13.95 -23.28
C ASN A 95 16.88 -13.81 -22.15
N ALA A 96 16.84 -14.72 -21.18
CA ALA A 96 17.75 -14.74 -20.05
C ALA A 96 19.19 -14.97 -20.51
N LYS A 97 20.10 -14.13 -20.05
CA LYS A 97 21.52 -14.20 -20.36
C LYS A 97 22.35 -13.98 -19.09
N PHE A 98 23.36 -14.82 -18.95
CA PHE A 98 24.32 -14.74 -17.85
C PHE A 98 25.13 -13.44 -17.90
N ILE A 99 25.27 -12.80 -16.73
CA ILE A 99 26.17 -11.66 -16.52
C ILE A 99 27.38 -12.09 -15.68
N SER A 100 27.15 -12.62 -14.48
CA SER A 100 28.23 -12.86 -13.52
C SER A 100 27.87 -13.89 -12.44
N PHE A 101 28.87 -14.49 -11.80
CA PHE A 101 28.69 -15.30 -10.58
C PHE A 101 28.66 -14.40 -9.34
N GLN A 102 27.69 -14.64 -8.45
CA GLN A 102 27.48 -13.86 -7.23
C GLN A 102 27.96 -14.65 -6.01
N LEU A 103 29.28 -14.86 -5.92
CA LEU A 103 29.90 -15.78 -4.95
C LEU A 103 29.72 -15.40 -3.48
N LYS A 104 29.40 -14.14 -3.19
CA LYS A 104 29.18 -13.64 -1.82
C LYS A 104 27.70 -13.56 -1.45
N HIS A 105 26.80 -13.77 -2.40
CA HIS A 105 25.36 -13.63 -2.18
C HIS A 105 24.79 -14.97 -1.74
N ALA A 106 24.06 -14.98 -0.63
CA ALA A 106 23.44 -16.20 -0.15
C ALA A 106 22.17 -16.51 -0.95
N TRP A 107 21.91 -17.78 -1.27
CA TRP A 107 20.77 -18.14 -2.13
C TRP A 107 19.41 -17.71 -1.56
N ASN A 108 19.31 -17.61 -0.22
CA ASN A 108 18.11 -17.18 0.49
C ASN A 108 17.89 -15.65 0.44
N GLU A 109 18.86 -14.89 -0.06
CA GLU A 109 18.76 -13.46 -0.37
C GLU A 109 18.26 -13.21 -1.80
N CYS A 110 18.29 -14.22 -2.69
CA CYS A 110 17.68 -14.15 -4.02
C CYS A 110 16.14 -14.18 -3.92
N THR A 111 15.50 -13.10 -3.49
CA THR A 111 14.06 -13.05 -3.23
C THR A 111 13.27 -12.40 -4.38
N TRP A 112 11.98 -12.73 -4.48
CA TRP A 112 11.06 -12.06 -5.41
C TRP A 112 10.97 -10.55 -5.14
N ASP A 113 10.88 -10.19 -3.86
CA ASP A 113 10.79 -8.79 -3.44
C ASP A 113 12.08 -8.03 -3.72
N GLY A 114 13.25 -8.65 -3.46
CA GLY A 114 14.55 -8.09 -3.82
C GLY A 114 14.71 -7.86 -5.31
N LEU A 115 14.27 -8.83 -6.14
CA LEU A 115 14.26 -8.68 -7.60
C LEU A 115 13.36 -7.50 -8.05
N LEU A 116 12.20 -7.32 -7.43
CA LEU A 116 11.32 -6.20 -7.73
C LEU A 116 11.99 -4.87 -7.38
N LEU A 117 12.52 -4.77 -6.16
CA LEU A 117 13.14 -3.55 -5.64
C LEU A 117 14.39 -3.14 -6.43
N SER A 118 15.24 -4.09 -6.83
CA SER A 118 16.47 -3.81 -7.58
C SER A 118 16.22 -3.26 -9.00
N ASN A 119 15.01 -3.45 -9.53
CA ASN A 119 14.63 -3.02 -10.88
C ASN A 119 13.80 -1.73 -10.92
N LEU A 120 13.62 -1.08 -9.77
CA LEU A 120 13.04 0.25 -9.64
C LEU A 120 14.09 1.31 -9.95
N ASN A 121 13.65 2.41 -10.57
CA ASN A 121 14.50 3.58 -10.75
C ASN A 121 14.39 4.45 -9.49
N LEU A 122 15.31 4.23 -8.54
CA LEU A 122 15.34 4.90 -7.24
C LEU A 122 16.54 5.86 -7.15
N GLU A 123 16.49 6.78 -6.20
CA GLU A 123 17.63 7.65 -5.87
C GLU A 123 18.80 6.82 -5.33
N GLU A 124 20.04 7.13 -5.73
CA GLU A 124 21.23 6.32 -5.42
C GLU A 124 21.49 6.15 -3.92
N GLU A 125 21.07 7.11 -3.09
CA GLU A 125 21.24 7.08 -1.63
C GLU A 125 20.26 6.13 -0.91
N LEU A 126 19.31 5.50 -1.62
CA LEU A 126 18.32 4.60 -1.02
C LEU A 126 18.83 3.15 -0.96
N THR A 127 19.48 2.79 0.14
CA THR A 127 19.85 1.39 0.44
C THR A 127 18.93 0.79 1.51
N LEU A 128 18.32 -0.36 1.22
CA LEU A 128 17.51 -1.10 2.18
C LEU A 128 18.40 -1.71 3.28
N THR A 129 18.06 -1.46 4.54
CA THR A 129 18.81 -2.00 5.69
C THR A 129 18.00 -3.07 6.42
N SER A 130 18.65 -4.09 6.97
CA SER A 130 17.98 -5.18 7.72
C SER A 130 16.72 -5.75 7.01
N PRO A 131 16.81 -6.14 5.73
CA PRO A 131 15.67 -6.62 4.93
C PRO A 131 14.91 -7.78 5.60
N GLU A 132 15.61 -8.63 6.34
CA GLU A 132 15.11 -9.80 7.05
C GLU A 132 14.32 -9.46 8.32
N LYS A 133 14.35 -8.22 8.80
CA LYS A 133 13.68 -7.81 10.04
C LYS A 133 12.19 -8.10 9.97
N VAL A 134 11.69 -8.95 10.87
CA VAL A 134 10.28 -9.30 10.96
C VAL A 134 9.47 -8.09 11.45
N ILE A 135 8.41 -7.74 10.71
CA ILE A 135 7.46 -6.70 11.11
C ILE A 135 6.17 -7.34 11.61
N TRP A 136 5.59 -8.27 10.84
CA TRP A 136 4.42 -9.06 11.22
C TRP A 136 4.75 -10.55 11.18
N LYS A 137 4.20 -11.31 12.15
CA LYS A 137 4.38 -12.76 12.27
C LYS A 137 3.30 -13.56 11.54
N ASP A 138 2.08 -13.04 11.49
CA ASP A 138 0.93 -13.69 10.84
C ASP A 138 0.03 -12.69 10.09
N PRO A 139 -0.01 -12.75 8.74
CA PRO A 139 0.95 -13.45 7.88
C PRO A 139 2.38 -12.93 8.11
N TYR A 140 3.37 -13.77 7.81
CA TYR A 140 4.77 -13.39 7.92
C TYR A 140 5.11 -12.29 6.91
N ILE A 141 5.54 -11.12 7.40
CA ILE A 141 6.00 -10.00 6.60
C ILE A 141 7.26 -9.44 7.24
N ASN A 142 8.38 -9.50 6.51
CA ASN A 142 9.61 -8.83 6.88
C ASN A 142 9.68 -7.43 6.24
N LYS A 143 10.76 -6.71 6.54
CA LYS A 143 10.97 -5.35 6.04
C LYS A 143 11.10 -5.27 4.53
N GLU A 144 11.78 -6.23 3.90
CA GLU A 144 11.86 -6.31 2.44
C GLU A 144 10.48 -6.43 1.79
N SER A 145 9.64 -7.37 2.26
CA SER A 145 8.29 -7.54 1.75
C SER A 145 7.39 -6.32 2.01
N PHE A 146 7.57 -5.63 3.14
CA PHE A 146 6.85 -4.38 3.41
C PHE A 146 7.26 -3.24 2.46
N VAL A 147 8.56 -3.05 2.21
CA VAL A 147 9.05 -2.03 1.27
C VAL A 147 8.64 -2.40 -0.17
N SER A 148 8.68 -3.69 -0.53
CA SER A 148 8.15 -4.20 -1.79
C SER A 148 6.64 -3.92 -1.94
N TYR A 149 5.85 -4.10 -0.88
CA TYR A 149 4.44 -3.70 -0.88
C TYR A 149 4.26 -2.21 -1.19
N LEU A 150 5.03 -1.33 -0.54
CA LEU A 150 4.97 0.10 -0.80
C LEU A 150 5.34 0.45 -2.25
N ALA A 151 6.33 -0.25 -2.82
CA ALA A 151 6.69 -0.07 -4.22
C ALA A 151 5.55 -0.48 -5.16
N GLN A 152 4.94 -1.64 -4.90
CA GLN A 152 3.83 -2.18 -5.68
C GLN A 152 2.57 -1.32 -5.60
N ILE A 153 2.29 -0.73 -4.44
CA ILE A 153 1.11 0.10 -4.21
C ILE A 153 1.32 1.58 -4.57
N SER A 154 2.57 1.99 -4.80
CA SER A 154 2.97 3.40 -5.01
C SER A 154 2.12 4.14 -6.03
N THR A 155 1.82 3.54 -7.18
CA THR A 155 1.00 4.18 -8.23
C THR A 155 -0.42 4.51 -7.76
N PHE A 156 -0.96 3.73 -6.80
CA PHE A 156 -2.27 3.96 -6.22
C PHE A 156 -2.23 4.88 -4.99
N MET A 157 -1.16 4.80 -4.19
CA MET A 157 -1.03 5.52 -2.91
C MET A 157 -0.48 6.95 -3.07
N LEU A 158 0.54 7.16 -3.92
CA LEU A 158 1.21 8.45 -4.09
C LEU A 158 0.28 9.59 -4.51
N PRO A 159 -0.74 9.40 -5.38
CA PRO A 159 -1.68 10.47 -5.69
C PRO A 159 -2.36 11.08 -4.47
N PHE A 160 -2.63 10.30 -3.41
CA PHE A 160 -3.21 10.79 -2.16
C PHE A 160 -2.20 11.49 -1.25
N LEU A 161 -0.92 11.07 -1.29
CA LEU A 161 0.16 11.68 -0.51
C LEU A 161 0.65 13.01 -1.10
N LYS A 162 0.42 13.22 -2.40
CA LYS A 162 1.01 14.30 -3.18
C LYS A 162 0.73 15.68 -2.58
N ASN A 163 1.81 16.42 -2.33
CA ASN A 163 1.81 17.77 -1.79
C ASN A 163 1.04 17.89 -0.46
N ARG A 164 1.04 16.87 0.40
CA ARG A 164 0.44 16.94 1.73
C ARG A 164 1.50 16.83 2.82
N LEU A 165 1.29 17.57 3.91
CA LEU A 165 2.15 17.53 5.10
C LEU A 165 1.98 16.17 5.80
N LEU A 166 2.90 15.23 5.55
CA LEU A 166 2.76 13.85 6.02
C LEU A 166 3.06 13.75 7.52
N THR A 167 2.14 13.18 8.29
CA THR A 167 2.43 12.63 9.61
C THR A 167 2.57 11.12 9.47
N SER A 168 3.70 10.55 9.88
CA SER A 168 3.89 9.11 9.88
C SER A 168 3.86 8.54 11.30
N ILE A 169 3.44 7.28 11.46
CA ILE A 169 3.65 6.53 12.71
C ILE A 169 4.69 5.46 12.43
N ARG A 170 5.81 5.56 13.15
CA ARG A 170 6.96 4.68 12.98
C ARG A 170 7.01 3.62 14.07
N PHE A 171 7.48 2.45 13.68
CA PHE A 171 7.69 1.29 14.56
C PHE A 171 9.13 0.79 14.40
N PRO A 172 10.14 1.53 14.90
CA PRO A 172 11.55 1.21 14.65
C PRO A 172 11.94 -0.20 15.07
N ASN A 173 11.25 -0.76 16.07
CA ASN A 173 11.48 -2.10 16.62
C ASN A 173 10.42 -3.13 16.20
N GLY A 174 9.63 -2.83 15.17
CA GLY A 174 8.50 -3.67 14.73
C GLY A 174 7.21 -3.37 15.50
N ILE A 175 6.10 -3.99 15.09
CA ILE A 175 4.74 -3.68 15.58
C ILE A 175 4.53 -4.00 17.07
N ASP A 176 5.32 -4.93 17.62
CA ASP A 176 5.26 -5.34 19.02
C ASP A 176 6.04 -4.37 19.93
N GLY A 177 6.83 -3.45 19.34
CA GLY A 177 7.62 -2.45 20.06
C GLY A 177 6.92 -1.10 20.19
N GLU A 178 7.66 -0.12 20.71
CA GLU A 178 7.17 1.26 20.82
C GLU A 178 6.98 1.91 19.44
N SER A 179 5.93 2.72 19.36
CA SER A 179 5.60 3.53 18.19
C SER A 179 5.63 5.01 18.52
N PHE A 180 5.96 5.84 17.55
CA PHE A 180 5.88 7.30 17.72
C PHE A 180 5.38 8.00 16.47
N PHE A 181 4.75 9.15 16.68
CA PHE A 181 4.31 10.06 15.62
C PHE A 181 5.50 10.91 15.15
N GLN A 182 5.79 10.88 13.86
CA GLN A 182 6.80 11.71 13.24
C GLN A 182 6.14 12.74 12.32
N LYS A 183 6.26 14.00 12.71
CA LYS A 183 5.93 15.17 11.89
C LYS A 183 7.18 15.78 11.28
N ASN A 184 8.21 16.00 12.12
CA ASN A 184 9.46 16.60 11.69
C ASN A 184 10.34 15.60 10.94
N CYS A 185 10.95 16.05 9.85
CA CYS A 185 11.99 15.33 9.12
C CYS A 185 13.22 15.17 10.01
N PRO A 186 13.81 13.97 10.13
CA PRO A 186 15.01 13.77 10.92
C PRO A 186 16.26 14.31 10.22
N ASP A 187 17.25 14.75 11.00
CA ASP A 187 18.50 15.34 10.48
C ASP A 187 19.33 14.41 9.60
N TYR A 188 19.14 13.10 9.73
CA TYR A 188 19.83 12.08 8.91
C TYR A 188 19.15 11.83 7.56
N ALA A 189 18.06 12.54 7.24
CA ALA A 189 17.35 12.35 5.97
C ALA A 189 18.27 12.63 4.77
N PRO A 190 18.28 11.74 3.75
CA PRO A 190 18.99 11.95 2.49
C PRO A 190 18.61 13.27 1.80
N GLY A 191 19.52 13.79 0.96
CA GLY A 191 19.33 15.11 0.32
C GLY A 191 18.14 15.20 -0.63
N PHE A 192 17.66 14.06 -1.14
CA PHE A 192 16.47 14.00 -2.01
C PHE A 192 15.14 14.13 -1.26
N ILE A 193 15.14 14.00 0.08
CA ILE A 193 13.92 14.11 0.88
C ILE A 193 13.46 15.56 0.94
N LYS A 194 12.34 15.84 0.27
CA LYS A 194 11.74 17.17 0.26
C LYS A 194 10.96 17.42 1.54
N THR A 195 11.08 18.62 2.06
CA THR A 195 10.37 19.07 3.25
C THR A 195 9.68 20.40 3.03
N GLU A 196 8.62 20.66 3.79
CA GLU A 196 7.96 21.96 3.88
C GLU A 196 7.82 22.35 5.34
N GLU A 197 8.23 23.57 5.66
CA GLU A 197 8.11 24.11 7.02
C GLU A 197 6.66 24.54 7.28
N HIS A 198 6.07 24.04 8.35
CA HIS A 198 4.74 24.43 8.79
C HIS A 198 4.64 24.39 10.31
N GLU A 199 4.23 25.50 10.93
CA GLU A 199 4.06 25.63 12.39
C GLU A 199 5.29 25.14 13.17
N GLY A 200 6.50 25.51 12.71
CA GLY A 200 7.76 25.13 13.36
C GLY A 200 8.19 23.67 13.19
N ASN A 201 7.53 22.90 12.31
CA ASN A 201 7.92 21.54 11.96
C ASN A 201 8.28 21.47 10.47
N ASN A 202 9.36 20.78 10.12
CA ASN A 202 9.71 20.46 8.74
C ASN A 202 9.06 19.15 8.33
N PHE A 203 7.88 19.20 7.71
CA PHE A 203 7.16 18.00 7.29
C PHE A 203 7.77 17.39 6.04
N ILE A 204 7.83 16.07 5.97
CA ILE A 204 8.24 15.36 4.75
C ILE A 204 7.11 15.42 3.72
N ILE A 205 7.45 15.74 2.47
CA ILE A 205 6.52 15.71 1.35
C ILE A 205 6.77 14.46 0.50
N CYS A 206 5.90 13.46 0.67
CA CYS A 206 6.02 12.17 0.00
C CYS A 206 5.39 12.19 -1.41
N ASN A 207 6.11 12.75 -2.38
CA ASN A 207 5.65 12.92 -3.76
C ASN A 207 6.05 11.80 -4.72
N ASP A 208 7.02 10.97 -4.35
CA ASP A 208 7.64 9.98 -5.24
C ASP A 208 7.94 8.65 -4.54
N VAL A 209 8.26 7.65 -5.35
CA VAL A 209 8.53 6.28 -4.89
C VAL A 209 9.75 6.25 -3.98
N SER A 210 10.83 6.96 -4.31
CA SER A 210 12.05 7.00 -3.50
C SER A 210 11.79 7.48 -2.08
N THR A 211 11.02 8.56 -1.92
CA THR A 211 10.63 9.08 -0.61
C THR A 211 9.74 8.09 0.15
N LEU A 212 8.77 7.47 -0.54
CA LEU A 212 7.89 6.47 0.06
C LEU A 212 8.66 5.25 0.58
N LEU A 213 9.60 4.73 -0.21
CA LEU A 213 10.41 3.58 0.15
C LEU A 213 11.44 3.92 1.23
N TRP A 214 11.99 5.14 1.24
CA TRP A 214 12.83 5.60 2.34
C TRP A 214 12.05 5.65 3.66
N LEU A 215 10.83 6.18 3.66
CA LEU A 215 9.94 6.14 4.83
C LEU A 215 9.66 4.70 5.28
N GLY A 216 9.40 3.79 4.33
CA GLY A 216 9.21 2.36 4.60
C GLY A 216 10.45 1.69 5.21
N ASN A 217 11.64 2.03 4.69
CA ASN A 217 12.93 1.58 5.22
C ASN A 217 13.14 2.04 6.68
N GLN A 218 12.53 3.15 7.06
CA GLN A 218 12.52 3.69 8.42
C GLN A 218 11.40 3.10 9.30
N LEU A 219 10.65 2.11 8.81
CA LEU A 219 9.48 1.50 9.42
C LEU A 219 8.37 2.50 9.74
N ALA A 220 8.14 3.48 8.85
CA ALA A 220 6.88 4.21 8.82
C ALA A 220 5.76 3.26 8.39
N ILE A 221 4.96 2.80 9.35
CA ILE A 221 3.88 1.82 9.10
C ILE A 221 2.57 2.52 8.79
N GLU A 222 2.29 3.67 9.39
CA GLU A 222 1.08 4.43 9.10
C GLU A 222 1.40 5.78 8.46
N TYR A 223 0.66 6.14 7.42
CA TYR A 223 0.79 7.39 6.67
C TYR A 223 -0.51 8.18 6.83
N HIS A 224 -0.45 9.28 7.57
CA HIS A 224 -1.60 10.13 7.88
C HIS A 224 -1.47 11.46 7.16
N ILE A 225 -2.51 11.83 6.41
CA ILE A 225 -2.53 13.01 5.56
C ILE A 225 -3.61 14.00 6.01
N PRO A 226 -3.36 15.32 5.95
CA PRO A 226 -4.40 16.33 6.09
C PRO A 226 -5.39 16.28 4.90
N PHE A 227 -6.52 16.98 5.03
CA PHE A 227 -7.53 17.06 3.95
C PHE A 227 -7.21 18.10 2.87
N GLN A 228 -6.14 18.88 3.04
CA GLN A 228 -5.65 19.88 2.10
C GLN A 228 -4.21 19.60 1.65
N THR A 229 -3.77 20.25 0.57
CA THR A 229 -2.34 20.31 0.22
C THR A 229 -1.62 21.36 1.08
N TYR A 230 -0.29 21.31 1.16
CA TYR A 230 0.47 22.36 1.86
C TYR A 230 0.41 23.73 1.17
N LYS A 231 -0.14 23.78 -0.05
CA LYS A 231 -0.30 25.00 -0.86
C LYS A 231 -1.68 25.64 -0.72
N ALA A 232 -2.61 24.97 -0.03
CA ALA A 232 -3.99 25.40 0.11
C ALA A 232 -4.39 25.49 1.59
N ASP A 233 -5.23 26.45 1.91
CA ASP A 233 -5.84 26.55 3.25
C ASP A 233 -7.10 25.71 3.40
N ASN A 234 -7.72 25.35 2.27
CA ASN A 234 -9.02 24.70 2.17
C ASN A 234 -8.89 23.22 1.79
N PRO A 235 -9.85 22.37 2.21
CA PRO A 235 -9.80 20.95 1.89
C PRO A 235 -10.00 20.68 0.39
N ILE A 236 -9.46 19.56 -0.07
CA ILE A 236 -9.67 19.01 -1.42
C ILE A 236 -10.55 17.75 -1.43
N GLU A 237 -11.07 17.38 -0.26
CA GLU A 237 -12.01 16.28 -0.06
C GLU A 237 -12.83 16.50 1.21
N ILE A 238 -14.01 15.92 1.28
CA ILE A 238 -14.78 15.74 2.51
C ILE A 238 -14.66 14.28 2.92
N VAL A 239 -14.40 14.02 4.20
CA VAL A 239 -14.28 12.64 4.72
C VAL A 239 -15.19 12.44 5.90
N PHE A 240 -16.00 11.38 5.84
CA PHE A 240 -16.74 10.86 6.98
C PHE A 240 -15.97 9.68 7.57
N ASP A 241 -15.55 9.79 8.84
CA ASP A 241 -14.88 8.70 9.57
C ASP A 241 -15.89 8.01 10.50
N LEU A 242 -16.27 6.78 10.14
CA LEU A 242 -17.26 5.98 10.84
C LEU A 242 -16.55 4.96 11.73
N ASP A 243 -16.19 5.40 12.94
CA ASP A 243 -15.46 4.59 13.92
C ASP A 243 -16.42 3.95 14.94
N PRO A 244 -16.68 2.64 14.87
CA PRO A 244 -17.52 1.96 15.83
C PRO A 244 -16.85 1.88 17.21
N PRO A 245 -17.62 1.78 18.31
CA PRO A 245 -17.06 1.75 19.66
C PRO A 245 -16.11 0.56 19.90
N ASN A 246 -16.40 -0.57 19.25
CA ASN A 246 -15.60 -1.79 19.29
C ASN A 246 -15.79 -2.58 17.98
N ALA A 247 -15.08 -3.71 17.84
CA ALA A 247 -15.13 -4.53 16.64
C ALA A 247 -16.50 -5.19 16.40
N ASP A 248 -17.20 -5.58 17.46
CA ASP A 248 -18.52 -6.24 17.35
C ASP A 248 -19.60 -5.28 16.82
N ALA A 249 -19.39 -3.97 17.02
CA ALA A 249 -20.25 -2.91 16.51
C ALA A 249 -19.94 -2.47 15.07
N PHE A 250 -19.10 -3.19 14.32
CA PHE A 250 -18.73 -2.82 12.95
C PHE A 250 -19.94 -2.71 11.99
N HIS A 251 -20.98 -3.51 12.22
CA HIS A 251 -22.24 -3.46 11.46
C HIS A 251 -22.89 -2.06 11.49
N LEU A 252 -22.70 -1.27 12.55
CA LEU A 252 -23.19 0.11 12.61
C LEU A 252 -22.45 1.02 11.61
N ALA A 253 -21.16 0.80 11.38
CA ALA A 253 -20.39 1.56 10.39
C ALA A 253 -20.84 1.23 8.96
N ILE A 254 -21.14 -0.05 8.68
CA ILE A 254 -21.73 -0.49 7.40
C ILE A 254 -23.09 0.17 7.21
N LYS A 255 -23.97 0.13 8.22
CA LYS A 255 -25.29 0.75 8.16
C LYS A 255 -25.20 2.25 7.89
N ALA A 256 -24.37 2.98 8.65
CA ALA A 256 -24.16 4.41 8.42
C ALA A 256 -23.67 4.68 7.00
N ALA A 257 -22.71 3.89 6.50
CA ALA A 257 -22.16 4.08 5.16
C ALA A 257 -23.19 3.87 4.05
N LEU A 258 -24.04 2.84 4.17
CA LEU A 258 -25.11 2.57 3.21
C LEU A 258 -26.20 3.65 3.23
N GLU A 259 -26.59 4.13 4.41
CA GLU A 259 -27.57 5.22 4.53
C GLU A 259 -27.02 6.54 3.97
N MET A 260 -25.75 6.85 4.24
CA MET A 260 -25.07 8.00 3.61
C MET A 260 -25.01 7.86 2.08
N LYS A 261 -24.73 6.65 1.57
CA LYS A 261 -24.70 6.39 0.13
C LYS A 261 -26.02 6.74 -0.55
N LEU A 262 -27.16 6.37 0.04
CA LEU A 262 -28.48 6.69 -0.51
C LEU A 262 -28.67 8.21 -0.68
N ILE A 263 -28.23 8.99 0.31
CA ILE A 263 -28.27 10.45 0.26
C ILE A 263 -27.35 10.96 -0.84
N PHE A 264 -26.09 10.50 -0.88
CA PHE A 264 -25.12 10.92 -1.88
C PHE A 264 -25.61 10.62 -3.30
N ASP A 265 -26.13 9.42 -3.54
CA ASP A 265 -26.67 9.04 -4.84
C ASP A 265 -27.88 9.91 -5.23
N SER A 266 -28.76 10.28 -4.27
CA SER A 266 -29.91 11.16 -4.53
C SER A 266 -29.52 12.58 -4.96
N PHE A 267 -28.37 13.07 -4.50
CA PHE A 267 -27.79 14.37 -4.88
C PHE A 267 -26.71 14.24 -5.97
N GLN A 268 -26.57 13.05 -6.56
CA GLN A 268 -25.56 12.74 -7.59
C GLN A 268 -24.12 13.01 -7.14
N ILE A 269 -23.86 12.91 -5.83
CA ILE A 269 -22.54 13.07 -5.23
C ILE A 269 -21.79 11.75 -5.35
N LYS A 270 -20.64 11.76 -6.04
CA LYS A 270 -19.73 10.62 -6.12
C LYS A 270 -18.90 10.52 -4.85
N SER A 271 -19.00 9.37 -4.21
CA SER A 271 -18.37 9.07 -2.93
C SER A 271 -17.67 7.71 -3.01
N TYR A 272 -16.59 7.54 -2.22
CA TYR A 272 -15.69 6.41 -2.30
C TYR A 272 -15.43 5.83 -0.90
N PRO A 273 -15.92 4.62 -0.60
CA PRO A 273 -15.71 4.00 0.70
C PRO A 273 -14.33 3.34 0.78
N LYS A 274 -13.79 3.25 1.99
CA LYS A 274 -12.63 2.41 2.32
C LYS A 274 -12.74 1.89 3.74
N VAL A 275 -12.17 0.72 4.00
CA VAL A 275 -11.92 0.33 5.41
C VAL A 275 -10.77 1.19 5.96
N SER A 276 -10.82 1.53 7.26
CA SER A 276 -9.72 2.27 7.90
C SER A 276 -8.50 1.40 8.19
N GLY A 277 -8.60 0.08 7.98
CA GLY A 277 -7.60 -0.92 8.36
C GLY A 277 -7.53 -1.19 9.87
N SER A 278 -8.30 -0.46 10.69
CA SER A 278 -8.38 -0.69 12.14
C SER A 278 -9.76 -1.20 12.54
N LYS A 279 -10.77 -0.33 12.65
CA LYS A 279 -12.09 -0.70 13.18
C LYS A 279 -13.28 -0.18 12.39
N GLY A 280 -13.09 0.79 11.51
CA GLY A 280 -14.18 1.56 10.92
C GLY A 280 -14.14 1.64 9.39
N ILE A 281 -15.08 2.40 8.85
CA ILE A 281 -15.20 2.74 7.43
C ILE A 281 -14.98 4.25 7.27
N GLN A 282 -14.31 4.64 6.21
CA GLN A 282 -14.14 6.03 5.82
C GLN A 282 -14.77 6.24 4.45
N ILE A 283 -15.54 7.32 4.30
CA ILE A 283 -16.15 7.68 3.02
C ILE A 283 -15.55 8.98 2.57
N HIS A 284 -14.88 8.94 1.42
CA HIS A 284 -14.21 10.07 0.80
C HIS A 284 -15.07 10.66 -0.30
N ILE A 285 -15.18 11.97 -0.32
CA ILE A 285 -15.91 12.73 -1.33
C ILE A 285 -14.93 13.77 -1.88
N PRO A 286 -14.31 13.54 -3.04
CA PRO A 286 -13.39 14.49 -3.64
C PRO A 286 -14.14 15.78 -3.99
N ILE A 287 -13.50 16.93 -3.81
CA ILE A 287 -14.04 18.23 -4.18
C ILE A 287 -12.97 19.02 -4.94
N LYS A 288 -13.42 19.98 -5.74
CA LYS A 288 -12.51 20.88 -6.42
C LYS A 288 -11.70 21.71 -5.40
N GLU A 289 -10.39 21.82 -5.62
CA GLU A 289 -9.52 22.64 -4.77
C GLU A 289 -10.03 24.09 -4.69
N ASN A 290 -10.04 24.65 -3.48
CA ASN A 290 -10.57 25.98 -3.17
C ASN A 290 -12.06 26.21 -3.49
N SER A 291 -12.85 25.16 -3.71
CA SER A 291 -14.31 25.30 -3.93
C SER A 291 -15.12 25.46 -2.65
N LEU A 292 -14.63 24.93 -1.52
CA LEU A 292 -15.31 24.97 -0.23
C LEU A 292 -14.30 25.20 0.89
N THR A 293 -14.69 26.00 1.87
CA THR A 293 -13.96 26.15 3.14
C THR A 293 -14.31 25.03 4.12
N TYR A 294 -13.51 24.84 5.18
CA TYR A 294 -13.82 23.89 6.24
C TYR A 294 -15.17 24.17 6.94
N ASP A 295 -15.54 25.44 7.10
CA ASP A 295 -16.83 25.79 7.71
C ASP A 295 -18.01 25.40 6.80
N GLU A 296 -17.81 25.46 5.49
CA GLU A 296 -18.83 25.05 4.51
C GLU A 296 -18.97 23.54 4.41
N THR A 297 -17.86 22.81 4.42
CA THR A 297 -17.91 21.34 4.50
C THR A 297 -18.52 20.88 5.83
N ARG A 298 -18.36 21.67 6.90
CA ARG A 298 -18.99 21.41 8.20
C ARG A 298 -20.51 21.49 8.18
N ILE A 299 -21.09 22.37 7.37
CA ILE A 299 -22.55 22.45 7.19
C ILE A 299 -23.08 21.14 6.61
N PHE A 300 -22.44 20.64 5.54
CA PHE A 300 -22.84 19.38 4.91
C PHE A 300 -22.64 18.18 5.85
N THR A 301 -21.47 18.07 6.48
CA THR A 301 -21.18 16.94 7.38
C THR A 301 -22.10 16.94 8.61
N SER A 302 -22.44 18.12 9.15
CA SER A 302 -23.42 18.29 10.22
C SER A 302 -24.82 17.86 9.77
N PHE A 303 -25.26 18.29 8.59
CA PHE A 303 -26.56 17.91 8.03
C PHE A 303 -26.70 16.38 7.93
N ILE A 304 -25.70 15.69 7.39
CA ILE A 304 -25.69 14.23 7.29
C ILE A 304 -25.72 13.57 8.68
N ALA A 305 -24.96 14.10 9.65
CA ALA A 305 -24.94 13.57 11.00
C ALA A 305 -26.32 13.68 11.69
N HIS A 306 -26.99 14.84 11.58
CA HIS A 306 -28.32 15.05 12.15
C HIS A 306 -29.36 14.15 11.48
N TYR A 307 -29.33 14.02 10.14
CA TYR A 307 -30.20 13.09 9.42
C TYR A 307 -30.10 11.65 9.96
N LEU A 308 -28.89 11.14 10.14
CA LEU A 308 -28.67 9.79 10.65
C LEU A 308 -29.23 9.61 12.06
N ILE A 309 -29.04 10.60 12.94
CA ILE A 309 -29.53 10.55 14.32
C ILE A 309 -31.05 10.64 14.38
N GLU A 310 -31.68 11.49 13.56
CA GLU A 310 -33.13 11.62 13.52
C GLU A 310 -33.80 10.34 12.99
N LYS A 311 -33.20 9.73 11.96
CA LYS A 311 -33.74 8.52 11.34
C LYS A 311 -33.45 7.25 12.13
N PHE A 312 -32.29 7.18 12.80
CA PHE A 312 -31.83 6.01 13.56
C PHE A 312 -31.26 6.40 14.93
N PRO A 313 -32.09 6.94 15.85
CA PRO A 313 -31.64 7.48 17.13
C PRO A 313 -31.04 6.45 18.09
N ASP A 314 -31.41 5.18 17.91
CA ASP A 314 -30.92 4.03 18.70
C ASP A 314 -29.58 3.49 18.20
N ASP A 315 -29.15 3.88 16.98
CA ASP A 315 -27.91 3.40 16.36
C ASP A 315 -26.80 4.45 16.32
N PHE A 316 -27.15 5.74 16.19
CA PHE A 316 -26.19 6.83 15.97
C PHE A 316 -26.27 7.94 17.02
N THR A 317 -25.13 8.60 17.27
CA THR A 317 -25.05 9.71 18.20
C THR A 317 -23.92 10.69 17.84
N ILE A 318 -24.07 11.96 18.26
CA ILE A 318 -23.01 12.99 18.23
C ILE A 318 -22.48 13.30 19.65
N GLU A 319 -22.85 12.48 20.64
CA GLU A 319 -22.37 12.63 22.01
C GLU A 319 -20.87 12.35 22.10
N ARG A 320 -20.11 13.35 22.57
CA ARG A 320 -18.64 13.29 22.66
C ARG A 320 -18.16 12.34 23.74
N PHE A 321 -18.88 12.17 24.85
CA PHE A 321 -18.44 11.30 25.95
C PHE A 321 -18.84 9.85 25.73
N LYS A 322 -17.85 8.94 25.57
CA LYS A 322 -18.08 7.50 25.34
C LYS A 322 -19.09 6.88 26.32
N LYS A 323 -19.04 7.24 27.60
CA LYS A 323 -19.96 6.75 28.65
C LYS A 323 -21.43 7.08 28.40
N ASN A 324 -21.73 8.13 27.65
CA ASN A 324 -23.09 8.61 27.35
C ASN A 324 -23.59 8.10 25.99
N ARG A 325 -22.75 7.44 25.19
CA ARG A 325 -23.11 6.96 23.86
C ARG A 325 -23.96 5.69 23.91
N GLY A 326 -23.83 4.90 24.98
CA GLY A 326 -24.38 3.55 25.02
C GLY A 326 -23.70 2.67 23.97
N ASN A 327 -24.49 1.89 23.22
CA ASN A 327 -23.99 1.03 22.14
C ASN A 327 -24.02 1.70 20.76
N ARG A 328 -24.28 3.02 20.69
CA ARG A 328 -24.41 3.78 19.45
C ARG A 328 -23.06 4.11 18.83
N LEU A 329 -23.03 4.19 17.51
CA LEU A 329 -21.89 4.68 16.75
C LEU A 329 -21.85 6.21 16.80
N TYR A 330 -20.65 6.74 17.08
CA TYR A 330 -20.43 8.19 17.15
C TYR A 330 -20.13 8.75 15.76
N ILE A 331 -20.97 9.66 15.28
CA ILE A 331 -20.77 10.35 14.01
C ILE A 331 -19.96 11.63 14.29
N ASP A 332 -18.64 11.54 14.19
CA ASP A 332 -17.77 12.68 14.47
C ASP A 332 -17.62 13.61 13.25
N TYR A 333 -18.61 14.47 13.06
CA TYR A 333 -18.57 15.52 12.03
C TYR A 333 -17.52 16.61 12.34
N VAL A 334 -16.75 16.51 13.44
CA VAL A 334 -15.67 17.46 13.80
C VAL A 334 -14.28 16.96 13.40
N GLN A 335 -14.11 15.68 13.08
CA GLN A 335 -12.80 15.18 12.63
C GLN A 335 -12.38 15.76 11.29
N HIS A 336 -13.33 16.13 10.43
CA HIS A 336 -13.04 16.84 9.18
C HIS A 336 -12.81 18.33 9.45
N ALA A 337 -11.58 18.67 9.83
CA ALA A 337 -11.18 20.04 10.18
C ALA A 337 -9.71 20.32 9.84
N LYS A 338 -9.37 21.61 9.73
CA LYS A 338 -7.99 22.07 9.51
C LYS A 338 -7.05 21.51 10.58
N GLY A 339 -5.88 21.02 10.14
CA GLY A 339 -4.83 20.47 11.02
C GLY A 339 -5.09 19.04 11.52
N LYS A 340 -6.27 18.47 11.25
CA LYS A 340 -6.53 17.03 11.46
C LYS A 340 -5.96 16.21 10.30
N THR A 341 -5.70 14.95 10.59
CA THR A 341 -5.19 14.00 9.59
C THR A 341 -6.05 12.74 9.59
N ILE A 342 -6.04 12.06 8.45
CA ILE A 342 -6.69 10.77 8.25
C ILE A 342 -5.71 9.78 7.65
N ILE A 343 -5.91 8.50 7.93
CA ILE A 343 -5.08 7.43 7.36
C ILE A 343 -5.22 7.40 5.83
N CYS A 344 -4.10 7.56 5.13
CA CYS A 344 -4.02 7.58 3.67
C CYS A 344 -4.58 6.26 3.10
N PRO A 345 -5.35 6.29 1.99
CA PRO A 345 -5.68 5.10 1.23
C PRO A 345 -4.43 4.26 0.95
N TYR A 346 -4.55 2.94 1.10
CA TYR A 346 -3.47 1.95 0.97
C TYR A 346 -2.34 2.01 2.01
N SER A 347 -2.39 2.91 3.00
CA SER A 347 -1.50 2.81 4.16
C SER A 347 -1.78 1.55 4.97
N THR A 348 -0.72 0.92 5.49
CA THR A 348 -0.83 -0.13 6.50
C THR A 348 -1.20 0.45 7.87
N ARG A 349 -1.55 -0.44 8.81
CA ARG A 349 -1.82 -0.12 10.21
C ARG A 349 -0.87 -0.84 11.15
N GLY A 350 -0.42 -0.14 12.19
CA GLY A 350 0.42 -0.66 13.26
C GLY A 350 -0.37 -1.53 14.24
N LYS A 351 -0.97 -2.60 13.72
CA LYS A 351 -1.75 -3.60 14.47
C LYS A 351 -1.06 -4.96 14.36
N GLY A 352 -1.53 -5.92 15.17
CA GLY A 352 -0.99 -7.28 15.18
C GLY A 352 -1.06 -8.02 13.83
N LYS A 353 -1.95 -7.58 12.93
CA LYS A 353 -2.02 -8.02 11.53
C LYS A 353 -1.64 -6.88 10.58
N PRO A 354 -1.06 -7.18 9.41
CA PRO A 354 -0.68 -6.19 8.38
C PRO A 354 -1.90 -5.70 7.61
N THR A 355 -2.92 -5.19 8.31
CA THR A 355 -4.12 -4.64 7.70
C THR A 355 -3.84 -3.32 7.00
N VAL A 356 -4.61 -3.06 5.95
CA VAL A 356 -4.46 -1.92 5.05
C VAL A 356 -5.73 -1.09 5.06
N ALA A 357 -5.59 0.23 4.96
CA ALA A 357 -6.67 1.16 4.75
C ALA A 357 -7.18 1.10 3.29
N THR A 358 -7.84 -0.01 2.95
CA THR A 358 -8.13 -0.41 1.56
C THR A 358 -9.42 0.22 1.02
N PRO A 359 -9.35 0.93 -0.13
CA PRO A 359 -10.52 1.34 -0.88
C PRO A 359 -11.44 0.18 -1.26
N LEU A 360 -12.74 0.44 -1.27
CA LEU A 360 -13.78 -0.54 -1.57
C LEU A 360 -14.66 -0.07 -2.73
N PHE A 361 -15.22 -1.03 -3.45
CA PHE A 361 -16.40 -0.80 -4.26
C PHE A 361 -17.62 -0.77 -3.34
N TRP A 362 -18.67 -0.05 -3.74
CA TRP A 362 -19.86 0.11 -2.89
C TRP A 362 -20.62 -1.20 -2.63
N ASP A 363 -20.58 -2.15 -3.56
CA ASP A 363 -21.18 -3.48 -3.42
C ASP A 363 -20.46 -4.35 -2.37
N GLU A 364 -19.20 -4.05 -2.04
CA GLU A 364 -18.46 -4.69 -0.95
C GLU A 364 -18.85 -4.16 0.44
N VAL A 365 -19.55 -3.01 0.53
CA VAL A 365 -20.00 -2.43 1.79
C VAL A 365 -21.30 -3.12 2.21
N ASN A 366 -21.17 -4.32 2.78
CA ASN A 366 -22.30 -5.16 3.21
C ASN A 366 -21.94 -5.96 4.47
N ASP A 367 -22.88 -6.72 5.02
CA ASP A 367 -22.74 -7.45 6.29
C ASP A 367 -21.64 -8.53 6.29
N GLN A 368 -21.11 -8.92 5.13
CA GLN A 368 -20.00 -9.86 5.02
C GLN A 368 -18.63 -9.18 5.07
N LEU A 369 -18.58 -7.85 5.04
CA LEU A 369 -17.35 -7.07 5.07
C LEU A 369 -16.59 -7.29 6.38
N LYS A 370 -15.31 -7.61 6.25
CA LYS A 370 -14.40 -7.86 7.38
C LYS A 370 -13.09 -7.12 7.15
N ILE A 371 -12.71 -6.23 8.08
CA ILE A 371 -11.50 -5.41 7.96
C ILE A 371 -10.25 -6.28 7.93
N GLU A 372 -10.22 -7.34 8.73
CA GLU A 372 -9.10 -8.27 8.85
C GLU A 372 -8.78 -9.05 7.57
N THR A 373 -9.70 -9.08 6.59
CA THR A 373 -9.47 -9.65 5.26
C THR A 373 -8.45 -8.82 4.48
N PHE A 374 -8.45 -7.49 4.65
CA PHE A 374 -7.66 -6.54 3.86
C PHE A 374 -6.24 -6.41 4.38
N THR A 375 -5.49 -7.51 4.31
CA THR A 375 -4.04 -7.57 4.62
C THR A 375 -3.18 -7.25 3.40
N ILE A 376 -1.90 -6.93 3.61
CA ILE A 376 -0.91 -6.72 2.53
C ILE A 376 -1.03 -7.80 1.41
N PRO A 377 -0.94 -9.12 1.70
CA PRO A 377 -1.03 -10.13 0.64
C PRO A 377 -2.37 -10.13 -0.10
N PHE A 378 -3.48 -9.93 0.62
CA PHE A 378 -4.81 -9.88 0.02
C PHE A 378 -4.96 -8.69 -0.92
N VAL A 379 -4.51 -7.50 -0.50
CA VAL A 379 -4.59 -6.27 -1.29
C VAL A 379 -3.75 -6.36 -2.55
N LEU A 380 -2.52 -6.89 -2.47
CA LEU A 380 -1.68 -7.09 -3.65
C LEU A 380 -2.36 -8.03 -4.65
N LYS A 381 -2.83 -9.20 -4.19
CA LYS A 381 -3.55 -10.16 -5.03
C LYS A 381 -4.83 -9.57 -5.64
N ARG A 382 -5.55 -8.73 -4.89
CA ARG A 382 -6.76 -8.06 -5.37
C ARG A 382 -6.44 -7.12 -6.55
N LEU A 383 -5.40 -6.30 -6.44
CA LEU A 383 -5.04 -5.32 -7.47
C LEU A 383 -4.42 -5.95 -8.73
N GLU A 384 -3.90 -7.17 -8.65
CA GLU A 384 -3.52 -7.93 -9.84
C GLU A 384 -4.73 -8.32 -10.72
N ASN A 385 -5.92 -8.46 -10.12
CA ASN A 385 -7.09 -9.07 -10.76
C ASN A 385 -8.25 -8.10 -10.95
N SER A 386 -8.14 -6.85 -10.48
CA SER A 386 -9.26 -5.90 -10.46
C SER A 386 -8.76 -4.47 -10.59
N SER A 387 -9.61 -3.59 -11.11
CA SER A 387 -9.36 -2.16 -11.12
C SER A 387 -9.37 -1.59 -9.71
N CYS A 388 -8.69 -0.44 -9.53
CA CYS A 388 -8.73 0.33 -8.29
C CYS A 388 -10.17 0.78 -7.99
N PRO A 389 -10.72 0.57 -6.77
CA PRO A 389 -12.05 1.04 -6.43
C PRO A 389 -12.21 2.57 -6.39
N MET A 390 -11.09 3.27 -6.17
CA MET A 390 -10.98 4.72 -6.26
C MET A 390 -10.53 5.19 -7.65
N ASN A 391 -10.74 4.38 -8.70
CA ASN A 391 -10.53 4.84 -10.05
C ASN A 391 -11.44 6.05 -10.36
N GLY A 392 -10.86 7.07 -11.00
CA GLY A 392 -11.56 8.33 -11.28
C GLY A 392 -11.72 9.28 -10.08
N TYR A 393 -11.23 8.92 -8.89
CA TYR A 393 -11.33 9.76 -7.67
C TYR A 393 -10.84 11.19 -7.91
N PHE A 394 -9.66 11.34 -8.51
CA PHE A 394 -9.03 12.64 -8.75
C PHE A 394 -9.65 13.41 -9.93
N ASP A 395 -10.55 12.78 -10.69
CA ASP A 395 -11.28 13.41 -11.79
C ASP A 395 -12.65 13.96 -11.35
N GLN A 396 -13.08 13.66 -10.12
CA GLN A 396 -14.37 14.11 -9.57
C GLN A 396 -14.26 15.46 -8.87
N GLU A 397 -15.08 16.43 -9.29
CA GLU A 397 -15.17 17.75 -8.64
C GLU A 397 -16.38 17.89 -7.69
N ASN A 398 -17.39 17.00 -7.80
CA ASN A 398 -18.65 17.02 -7.05
C ASN A 398 -19.30 18.41 -6.92
N ILE A 399 -19.44 19.13 -8.05
CA ILE A 399 -19.95 20.52 -8.09
C ILE A 399 -21.35 20.66 -7.45
N SER A 400 -22.19 19.62 -7.50
CA SER A 400 -23.53 19.61 -6.89
C SER A 400 -23.52 19.81 -5.36
N LEU A 401 -22.39 19.55 -4.68
CA LEU A 401 -22.22 19.83 -3.25
C LEU A 401 -22.31 21.33 -2.94
N ILE A 402 -21.80 22.17 -3.82
CA ILE A 402 -21.77 23.63 -3.61
C ILE A 402 -23.21 24.16 -3.59
N ASP A 403 -24.03 23.71 -4.53
CA ASP A 403 -25.45 24.07 -4.61
C ASP A 403 -26.23 23.51 -3.41
N LEU A 404 -25.93 22.28 -2.98
CA LEU A 404 -26.57 21.66 -1.83
C LEU A 404 -26.25 22.40 -0.53
N ILE A 405 -24.99 22.73 -0.29
CA ILE A 405 -24.57 23.49 0.90
C ILE A 405 -25.24 24.86 0.93
N SER A 406 -25.32 25.53 -0.22
CA SER A 406 -26.00 26.83 -0.33
C SER A 406 -27.49 26.73 0.04
N LYS A 407 -28.19 25.70 -0.44
CA LYS A 407 -29.60 25.45 -0.07
C LYS A 407 -29.79 25.11 1.41
N ILE A 408 -28.86 24.38 2.03
CA ILE A 408 -28.91 24.08 3.47
C ILE A 408 -28.78 25.39 4.27
N LYS A 409 -27.82 26.25 3.91
CA LYS A 409 -27.63 27.58 4.55
C LYS A 409 -28.90 28.44 4.49
N GLU A 410 -29.57 28.47 3.34
CA GLU A 410 -30.81 29.24 3.15
C GLU A 410 -31.96 28.74 4.03
N ASN A 411 -32.04 27.43 4.26
CA ASN A 411 -33.08 26.83 5.10
C ASN A 411 -32.80 26.98 6.61
N GLU A 412 -31.55 27.02 7.05
CA GLU A 412 -31.19 27.30 8.45
C GLU A 412 -31.36 28.78 8.83
N SER A 413 -31.42 29.67 7.83
CA SER A 413 -31.60 31.12 8.02
C SER A 413 -33.09 31.54 8.08
N LYS A 414 -34.02 30.59 7.93
CA LYS A 414 -35.47 30.77 8.02
C LYS A 414 -35.99 30.08 9.27
#